data_AF-A0A934DGM7-F1
#
_entry.id   AF-A0A934DGM7-F1
#
_cell.length_a   1.000
_cell.length_b   1.000
_cell.length_c   1.000
_cell.angle_alpha   90.00
_cell.angle_beta   90.00
_cell.angle_gamma   90.00
#
_symmetry.space_group_name_H-M   'P 1'
#
loop_
_entity.id
_entity.type
_entity.pdbx_description
1 polymer ?
#
loop_
_entity_poly.entity_id
_entity_poly.type
_entity_poly.pdbx_seq_one_letter_code
_entity_poly.pdbx_strand_id
1 'polypeptide(L)'
;MRTRVLILFFTVSLSVAYLNCSRNEVVEPAVPKGTAFELTASDYATNYFFVDTSYLRLYEPFFQNTAPIITDPAKQIVEIEVWQSFYGNNWVDLLNSIQGIAHISLPERHNGYDSILRQSIPVDGRIEGARFARLDSRHFELIGDGLLGLVAFRTLINDNQILAVAYRTADGKQFGEFSRNFSPADTNVTRILKLIKPKNLIVVGPIYNFAWKLMLKSVYQIGVMDVSKNDFSFDVWRRSSGIEDATDLMGHRTLRVMGLDRYNSVGVPVPDGDNVFDFLPGHTINPQYGEIILPSLRPFDTGIRKYFQERGVSLSDSSEFLCSAAYDTTKTEARRHYTNRYFLRGRARTRE
;
A
#
# COMPACT_ATOMS: atom_id res chain seq x y z
N MET A 1 -96.39 36.61 -39.02
CA MET A 1 -95.18 37.45 -38.88
C MET A 1 -94.28 36.83 -37.82
N ARG A 2 -92.97 36.79 -38.11
CA ARG A 2 -91.99 35.88 -37.54
C ARG A 2 -91.55 36.23 -36.10
N THR A 3 -91.54 35.17 -35.30
CA THR A 3 -90.68 34.79 -34.17
C THR A 3 -89.32 35.48 -34.08
N ARG A 4 -88.87 35.78 -32.85
CA ARG A 4 -87.48 35.57 -32.39
C ARG A 4 -87.46 35.44 -30.85
N VAL A 5 -87.20 34.22 -30.39
CA VAL A 5 -86.87 33.87 -29.00
C VAL A 5 -85.34 33.86 -28.93
N LEU A 6 -84.78 34.58 -27.96
CA LEU A 6 -83.33 34.70 -27.74
C LEU A 6 -82.88 33.54 -26.84
N ILE A 7 -82.11 32.61 -27.39
CA ILE A 7 -81.49 31.49 -26.66
C ILE A 7 -80.07 31.91 -26.28
N LEU A 8 -79.80 32.05 -24.98
CA LEU A 8 -78.45 32.23 -24.45
C LEU A 8 -77.74 30.86 -24.39
N PHE A 9 -76.65 30.72 -25.13
CA PHE A 9 -75.74 29.58 -25.02
C PHE A 9 -74.71 29.86 -23.91
N PHE A 10 -74.74 29.07 -22.84
CA PHE A 10 -73.64 28.97 -21.88
C PHE A 10 -72.61 27.97 -22.42
N THR A 11 -71.42 28.45 -22.79
CA THR A 11 -70.27 27.61 -23.13
C THR A 11 -69.58 27.17 -21.85
N VAL A 12 -69.61 25.87 -21.54
CA VAL A 12 -68.78 25.26 -20.49
C VAL A 12 -67.42 24.95 -21.09
N SER A 13 -66.39 25.72 -20.69
CA SER A 13 -65.00 25.41 -21.04
C SER A 13 -64.48 24.30 -20.11
N LEU A 14 -64.28 23.11 -20.68
CA LEU A 14 -63.68 21.98 -19.99
C LEU A 14 -62.14 22.16 -19.99
N SER A 15 -61.58 22.68 -18.91
CA SER A 15 -60.12 22.73 -18.73
C SER A 15 -59.61 21.34 -18.34
N VAL A 16 -58.99 20.64 -19.28
CA VAL A 16 -58.21 19.43 -19.00
C VAL A 16 -56.93 19.86 -18.28
N ALA A 17 -56.87 19.64 -16.97
CA ALA A 17 -55.65 19.79 -16.19
C ALA A 17 -54.68 18.67 -16.58
N TYR A 18 -53.67 18.99 -17.39
CA TYR A 18 -52.51 18.12 -17.54
C TYR A 18 -51.76 18.10 -16.22
N LEU A 19 -51.93 17.02 -15.45
CA LEU A 19 -50.99 16.66 -14.39
C LEU A 19 -49.63 16.39 -15.05
N ASN A 20 -48.79 17.41 -15.06
CA ASN A 20 -47.38 17.26 -15.39
C ASN A 20 -46.75 16.40 -14.28
N CYS A 21 -46.67 15.10 -14.52
CA CYS A 21 -45.82 14.22 -13.74
C CYS A 21 -44.38 14.59 -14.09
N SER A 22 -43.77 15.47 -13.28
CA SER A 22 -42.33 15.67 -13.34
C SER A 22 -41.69 14.36 -12.91
N ARG A 23 -41.32 13.55 -13.91
CA ARG A 23 -40.40 12.44 -13.72
C ARG A 23 -39.13 13.08 -13.18
N ASN A 24 -38.92 13.02 -11.87
CA ASN A 24 -37.60 13.20 -11.30
C ASN A 24 -36.74 12.16 -12.00
N GLU A 25 -35.91 12.61 -12.94
CA GLU A 25 -34.76 11.83 -13.37
C GLU A 25 -33.98 11.56 -12.09
N VAL A 26 -34.06 10.31 -11.63
CA VAL A 26 -33.02 9.78 -10.77
C VAL A 26 -31.76 9.94 -11.60
N VAL A 27 -30.96 10.96 -11.28
CA VAL A 27 -29.60 11.05 -11.80
C VAL A 27 -28.94 9.80 -11.26
N GLU A 28 -28.90 8.73 -12.07
CA GLU A 28 -28.03 7.61 -11.79
C GLU A 28 -26.64 8.23 -11.54
N PRO A 29 -25.98 7.93 -10.41
CA PRO A 29 -24.63 8.41 -10.20
C PRO A 29 -23.84 7.99 -11.43
N ALA A 30 -23.26 8.97 -12.13
CA ALA A 30 -22.57 8.72 -13.38
C ALA A 30 -21.60 7.56 -13.15
N VAL A 31 -21.80 6.44 -13.88
CA VAL A 31 -20.87 5.31 -13.80
C VAL A 31 -19.47 5.88 -14.04
N PRO A 32 -18.53 5.72 -13.09
CA PRO A 32 -17.23 6.36 -13.19
C PRO A 32 -16.61 6.03 -14.55
N LYS A 33 -16.36 7.07 -15.33
CA LYS A 33 -15.77 6.93 -16.65
C LYS A 33 -14.30 6.56 -16.44
N GLY A 34 -13.96 5.29 -16.58
CA GLY A 34 -12.59 4.84 -16.29
C GLY A 34 -12.36 3.39 -16.71
N THR A 35 -11.11 2.97 -16.69
CA THR A 35 -10.71 1.57 -16.90
C THR A 35 -11.05 0.78 -15.64
N ALA A 36 -11.76 -0.34 -15.81
CA ALA A 36 -12.05 -1.23 -14.70
C ALA A 36 -10.79 -1.99 -14.29
N PHE A 37 -10.62 -2.21 -12.99
CA PHE A 37 -9.55 -3.04 -12.45
C PHE A 37 -10.12 -4.02 -11.41
N GLU A 38 -9.46 -5.17 -11.31
CA GLU A 38 -9.70 -6.17 -10.28
C GLU A 38 -8.35 -6.74 -9.83
N LEU A 39 -8.11 -6.73 -8.53
CA LEU A 39 -6.92 -7.31 -7.89
C LEU A 39 -7.36 -8.25 -6.77
N THR A 40 -6.53 -9.23 -6.44
CA THR A 40 -6.75 -10.12 -5.30
C THR A 40 -5.94 -9.69 -4.07
N ALA A 41 -6.24 -10.24 -2.89
CA ALA A 41 -5.44 -10.00 -1.67
C ALA A 41 -3.94 -10.28 -1.86
N SER A 42 -3.59 -11.20 -2.76
CA SER A 42 -2.21 -11.60 -3.07
C SER A 42 -1.49 -10.68 -4.06
N ASP A 43 -2.16 -9.70 -4.67
CA ASP A 43 -1.61 -8.82 -5.71
C ASP A 43 -0.96 -7.54 -5.16
N TYR A 44 -0.54 -7.56 -3.90
CA TYR A 44 0.17 -6.44 -3.27
C TYR A 44 1.47 -6.08 -4.02
N ALA A 45 1.87 -4.82 -3.97
CA ALA A 45 3.09 -4.32 -4.56
C ALA A 45 4.35 -4.90 -3.87
N THR A 46 5.44 -5.10 -4.61
CA THR A 46 6.67 -5.76 -4.12
C THR A 46 7.88 -4.82 -4.05
N ASN A 47 7.62 -3.52 -4.01
CA ASN A 47 8.59 -2.43 -4.07
C ASN A 47 8.59 -1.56 -2.79
N TYR A 48 8.02 -2.06 -1.70
CA TYR A 48 7.95 -1.35 -0.41
C TYR A 48 8.66 -2.17 0.68
N PHE A 49 9.70 -1.60 1.28
CA PHE A 49 10.54 -2.29 2.27
C PHE A 49 10.81 -1.42 3.50
N PHE A 50 10.53 -1.96 4.67
CA PHE A 50 10.99 -1.38 5.94
C PHE A 50 12.50 -1.56 6.08
N VAL A 51 13.18 -0.55 6.64
CA VAL A 51 14.62 -0.62 6.91
C VAL A 51 14.95 -1.57 8.07
N ASP A 52 13.99 -1.78 8.97
CA ASP A 52 14.10 -2.64 10.15
C ASP A 52 12.71 -3.02 10.68
N THR A 53 12.57 -4.20 11.29
CA THR A 53 11.28 -4.67 11.83
C THR A 53 10.78 -3.81 12.99
N SER A 54 11.66 -3.05 13.64
CA SER A 54 11.27 -2.14 14.74
C SER A 54 10.44 -0.94 14.29
N TYR A 55 10.32 -0.69 12.98
CA TYR A 55 9.43 0.32 12.41
C TYR A 55 8.00 -0.19 12.11
N LEU A 56 7.78 -1.51 12.08
CA LEU A 56 6.48 -2.10 11.71
C LEU A 56 5.33 -1.54 12.56
N ARG A 57 5.55 -1.40 13.88
CA ARG A 57 4.56 -0.86 14.82
C ARG A 57 4.13 0.59 14.52
N LEU A 58 4.91 1.33 13.74
CA LEU A 58 4.66 2.74 13.43
C LEU A 58 3.72 2.89 12.24
N TYR A 59 3.58 1.87 11.39
CA TYR A 59 2.75 1.90 10.18
C TYR A 59 1.27 2.15 10.49
N GLU A 60 0.68 1.32 11.35
CA GLU A 60 -0.76 1.38 11.62
C GLU A 60 -1.20 2.72 12.24
N PRO A 61 -0.57 3.24 13.32
CA PRO A 61 -0.95 4.54 13.88
C PRO A 61 -0.85 5.71 12.88
N PHE A 62 0.07 5.63 11.93
CA PHE A 62 0.27 6.65 10.91
C PHE A 62 -0.88 6.68 9.89
N PHE A 63 -1.29 5.51 9.39
CA PHE A 63 -2.34 5.42 8.35
C PHE A 63 -3.76 5.27 8.92
N GLN A 64 -3.92 4.91 10.19
CA GLN A 64 -5.23 4.74 10.82
C GLN A 64 -5.94 6.06 11.18
N ASN A 65 -5.31 7.21 10.93
CA ASN A 65 -5.84 8.53 11.27
C ASN A 65 -5.62 9.49 10.11
N THR A 66 -6.52 10.46 9.90
CA THR A 66 -6.33 11.54 8.92
C THR A 66 -5.15 12.44 9.28
N ALA A 67 -4.93 12.67 10.57
CA ALA A 67 -3.70 13.24 11.09
C ALA A 67 -2.81 12.09 11.58
N PRO A 68 -1.66 11.83 10.95
CA PRO A 68 -0.79 10.73 11.36
C PRO A 68 -0.36 10.85 12.83
N ILE A 69 -0.50 9.75 13.59
CA ILE A 69 -0.03 9.71 14.97
C ILE A 69 1.44 9.32 14.99
N ILE A 70 2.30 10.26 15.39
CA ILE A 70 3.75 10.04 15.51
C ILE A 70 4.05 9.48 16.90
N THR A 71 4.44 8.21 16.96
CA THR A 71 4.65 7.49 18.23
C THR A 71 6.12 7.42 18.68
N ASP A 72 7.07 7.57 17.75
CA ASP A 72 8.51 7.44 18.05
C ASP A 72 9.34 8.39 17.15
N PRO A 73 9.26 9.71 17.36
CA PRO A 73 9.94 10.69 16.50
C PRO A 73 11.47 10.58 16.57
N ALA A 74 12.03 10.04 17.65
CA ALA A 74 13.46 9.80 17.82
C ALA A 74 14.02 8.83 16.75
N LYS A 75 13.18 7.92 16.25
CA LYS A 75 13.52 6.97 15.18
C LYS A 75 13.39 7.54 13.77
N GLN A 76 12.96 8.79 13.60
CA GLN A 76 12.86 9.36 12.26
C GLN A 76 14.19 9.23 11.52
N ILE A 77 14.16 8.64 10.32
CA ILE A 77 15.34 8.59 9.46
C ILE A 77 15.58 9.98 8.90
N VAL A 78 16.64 10.63 9.38
CA VAL A 78 17.04 11.98 8.92
C VAL A 78 18.03 11.92 7.76
N GLU A 79 18.59 10.73 7.49
CA GLU A 79 19.54 10.54 6.42
C GLU A 79 19.56 9.08 5.95
N ILE A 80 19.55 8.86 4.64
CA ILE A 80 19.63 7.52 4.04
C ILE A 80 20.41 7.51 2.73
N GLU A 81 21.20 6.46 2.53
CA GLU A 81 21.71 6.02 1.24
C GLU A 81 21.11 4.66 0.90
N VAL A 82 20.56 4.53 -0.30
CA VAL A 82 19.99 3.28 -0.79
C VAL A 82 20.92 2.68 -1.83
N TRP A 83 21.15 1.38 -1.72
CA TRP A 83 22.14 0.63 -2.47
C TRP A 83 21.49 -0.58 -3.13
N GLN A 84 21.77 -0.77 -4.42
CA GLN A 84 21.26 -1.88 -5.21
C GLN A 84 22.42 -2.72 -5.73
N SER A 85 22.30 -4.05 -5.64
CA SER A 85 23.32 -4.93 -6.23
C SER A 85 23.34 -4.80 -7.75
N PHE A 86 24.55 -4.77 -8.29
CA PHE A 86 24.80 -4.72 -9.72
C PHE A 86 25.52 -6.00 -10.16
N TYR A 87 25.02 -6.63 -11.24
CA TYR A 87 25.55 -7.87 -11.81
C TYR A 87 25.98 -7.72 -13.28
N GLY A 88 26.03 -6.48 -13.80
CA GLY A 88 26.30 -6.21 -15.20
C GLY A 88 27.77 -5.91 -15.50
N ASN A 89 28.05 -5.64 -16.78
CA ASN A 89 29.35 -5.21 -17.28
C ASN A 89 29.37 -3.71 -17.68
N ASN A 90 28.33 -2.94 -17.30
CA ASN A 90 28.31 -1.49 -17.49
C ASN A 90 29.46 -0.84 -16.72
N TRP A 91 30.41 -0.26 -17.46
CA TRP A 91 31.59 0.38 -16.92
C TRP A 91 31.28 1.53 -15.97
N VAL A 92 30.23 2.32 -16.26
CA VAL A 92 29.87 3.48 -15.42
C VAL A 92 29.37 3.02 -14.05
N ASP A 93 28.53 1.98 -14.00
CA ASP A 93 28.02 1.42 -12.75
C ASP A 93 29.11 0.66 -11.98
N LEU A 94 30.05 0.03 -12.70
CA LEU A 94 31.18 -0.64 -12.07
C LEU A 94 32.10 0.36 -11.35
N LEU A 95 32.39 1.50 -11.98
CA LEU A 95 33.21 2.57 -11.40
C LEU A 95 32.55 3.22 -10.18
N ASN A 96 31.22 3.31 -10.18
CA ASN A 96 30.45 3.93 -9.09
C ASN A 96 29.95 2.91 -8.05
N SER A 97 30.33 1.64 -8.16
CA SER A 97 29.93 0.59 -7.23
C SER A 97 30.99 0.30 -6.17
N ILE A 98 30.52 -0.16 -5.01
CA ILE A 98 31.35 -0.58 -3.88
C ILE A 98 31.24 -2.08 -3.65
N GLN A 99 32.31 -2.70 -3.18
CA GLN A 99 32.19 -4.03 -2.59
C GLN A 99 31.50 -3.91 -1.23
N GLY A 100 30.43 -4.67 -1.01
CA GLY A 100 29.67 -4.60 0.23
C GLY A 100 29.18 -5.97 0.74
N ILE A 101 28.98 -6.05 2.05
CA ILE A 101 28.23 -7.11 2.72
C ILE A 101 27.06 -6.46 3.45
N ALA A 102 25.86 -6.87 3.08
CA ALA A 102 24.62 -6.40 3.66
C ALA A 102 24.10 -7.39 4.70
N HIS A 103 23.86 -6.91 5.92
CA HIS A 103 23.40 -7.72 7.05
C HIS A 103 21.97 -7.33 7.43
N ILE A 104 21.07 -8.31 7.54
CA ILE A 104 19.69 -8.03 7.97
C ILE A 104 19.63 -7.67 9.46
N SER A 105 20.47 -8.31 10.27
CA SER A 105 20.61 -8.06 11.70
C SER A 105 21.89 -7.27 11.95
N LEU A 106 21.95 -6.06 11.41
CA LEU A 106 23.08 -5.16 11.61
C LEU A 106 22.93 -4.37 12.93
N PRO A 107 23.90 -4.41 13.86
CA PRO A 107 23.86 -3.59 15.05
C PRO A 107 24.08 -2.10 14.74
N GLU A 108 23.77 -1.26 15.73
CA GLU A 108 24.16 0.15 15.70
C GLU A 108 25.68 0.27 15.55
N ARG A 109 26.12 1.25 14.75
CA ARG A 109 27.53 1.54 14.53
C ARG A 109 28.07 2.42 15.66
N HIS A 110 29.04 1.92 16.41
CA HIS A 110 29.77 2.70 17.43
C HIS A 110 31.23 2.86 17.02
N ASN A 111 31.63 4.06 16.55
CA ASN A 111 32.99 4.37 16.07
C ASN A 111 33.52 3.48 14.93
N GLY A 112 32.68 2.64 14.33
CA GLY A 112 33.08 1.67 13.31
C GLY A 112 32.24 0.41 13.41
N TYR A 113 32.48 -0.51 12.49
CA TYR A 113 32.02 -1.89 12.61
C TYR A 113 33.22 -2.79 12.88
N ASP A 114 32.99 -3.87 13.63
CA ASP A 114 33.99 -4.91 13.82
C ASP A 114 34.38 -5.50 12.45
N SER A 115 35.69 -5.69 12.27
CA SER A 115 36.28 -6.35 11.09
C SER A 115 35.64 -7.69 10.75
N ILE A 116 35.10 -8.43 11.73
CA ILE A 116 34.46 -9.73 11.50
C ILE A 116 33.21 -9.63 10.62
N LEU A 117 32.49 -8.50 10.67
CA LEU A 117 31.33 -8.29 9.79
C LEU A 117 31.73 -8.21 8.31
N ARG A 118 32.98 -7.83 8.02
CA ARG A 118 33.54 -7.74 6.66
C ARG A 118 34.01 -9.09 6.11
N GLN A 119 34.12 -10.10 6.98
CA GLN A 119 34.54 -11.46 6.64
C GLN A 119 33.38 -12.46 6.79
N SER A 120 32.15 -11.96 6.98
CA SER A 120 31.00 -12.80 7.21
C SER A 120 30.69 -13.68 6.00
N ILE A 121 30.44 -14.96 6.27
CA ILE A 121 30.04 -15.94 5.26
C ILE A 121 28.60 -15.60 4.82
N PRO A 122 28.30 -15.58 3.51
CA PRO A 122 26.94 -15.38 3.03
C PRO A 122 25.97 -16.39 3.63
N VAL A 123 24.81 -15.90 4.05
CA VAL A 123 23.71 -16.70 4.59
C VAL A 123 22.46 -16.21 3.88
N ASP A 124 21.91 -17.03 3.01
CA ASP A 124 20.76 -16.68 2.18
C ASP A 124 19.63 -16.06 3.02
N GLY A 125 19.14 -14.90 2.57
CA GLY A 125 18.08 -14.16 3.27
C GLY A 125 18.52 -13.36 4.51
N ARG A 126 19.80 -13.45 4.91
CA ARG A 126 20.32 -12.78 6.12
C ARG A 126 21.59 -11.97 5.91
N ILE A 127 22.56 -12.52 5.17
CA ILE A 127 23.86 -11.92 4.89
C ILE A 127 24.13 -12.09 3.41
N GLU A 128 24.18 -10.99 2.67
CA GLU A 128 24.36 -10.99 1.22
C GLU A 128 25.58 -10.15 0.85
N GLY A 129 26.51 -10.74 0.10
CA GLY A 129 27.68 -10.06 -0.45
C GLY A 129 27.50 -9.76 -1.93
N ALA A 130 27.76 -8.52 -2.33
CA ALA A 130 27.69 -8.11 -3.74
C ALA A 130 28.50 -6.83 -4.00
N ARG A 131 28.59 -6.45 -5.28
CA ARG A 131 28.88 -5.07 -5.63
C ARG A 131 27.59 -4.26 -5.62
N PHE A 132 27.60 -3.11 -4.97
CA PHE A 132 26.46 -2.25 -4.81
C PHE A 132 26.68 -0.90 -5.49
N ALA A 133 25.72 -0.48 -6.32
CA ALA A 133 25.64 0.87 -6.83
C ALA A 133 24.67 1.68 -5.98
N ARG A 134 25.00 2.95 -5.71
CA ARG A 134 24.12 3.85 -4.98
C ARG A 134 22.96 4.27 -5.90
N LEU A 135 21.74 4.18 -5.39
CA LEU A 135 20.56 4.70 -6.08
C LEU A 135 20.44 6.20 -5.88
N ASP A 136 20.17 6.91 -6.97
CA ASP A 136 19.78 8.33 -6.96
C ASP A 136 18.40 8.48 -6.28
N SER A 137 18.24 9.56 -5.52
CA SER A 137 17.04 9.84 -4.73
C SER A 137 15.75 9.96 -5.54
N ARG A 138 15.82 10.12 -6.86
CA ARG A 138 14.63 10.10 -7.74
C ARG A 138 14.04 8.71 -7.94
N HIS A 139 14.80 7.65 -7.64
CA HIS A 139 14.36 6.26 -7.85
C HIS A 139 13.72 5.63 -6.61
N PHE A 140 13.65 6.35 -5.49
CA PHE A 140 13.01 5.88 -4.27
C PHE A 140 12.40 7.04 -3.48
N GLU A 141 11.52 6.71 -2.54
CA GLU A 141 10.88 7.67 -1.64
C GLU A 141 10.91 7.11 -0.20
N LEU A 142 11.15 7.99 0.77
CA LEU A 142 10.92 7.68 2.18
C LEU A 142 9.48 8.04 2.55
N ILE A 143 8.65 7.02 2.73
CA ILE A 143 7.25 7.23 3.10
C ILE A 143 7.17 7.81 4.52
N GLY A 144 6.32 8.82 4.70
CA GLY A 144 6.16 9.52 5.97
C GLY A 144 7.41 10.29 6.40
N ASP A 145 8.22 10.76 5.45
CA ASP A 145 9.42 11.57 5.71
C ASP A 145 10.39 10.91 6.71
N GLY A 146 10.60 9.60 6.56
CA GLY A 146 11.49 8.81 7.39
C GLY A 146 10.92 8.36 8.73
N LEU A 147 9.74 8.84 9.16
CA LEU A 147 9.09 8.43 10.42
C LEU A 147 8.70 6.95 10.41
N LEU A 148 8.38 6.40 9.24
CA LEU A 148 7.96 5.02 9.07
C LEU A 148 9.10 4.06 8.77
N GLY A 149 10.31 4.56 8.53
CA GLY A 149 11.43 3.74 8.05
C GLY A 149 11.07 2.85 6.87
N LEU A 150 10.17 3.33 5.99
CA LEU A 150 9.62 2.60 4.86
C LEU A 150 10.12 3.22 3.56
N VAL A 151 10.86 2.44 2.78
CA VAL A 151 11.41 2.83 1.49
C VAL A 151 10.51 2.29 0.38
N ALA A 152 10.03 3.17 -0.48
CA ALA A 152 9.27 2.82 -1.67
C ALA A 152 10.14 3.01 -2.92
N PHE A 153 10.31 1.96 -3.71
CA PHE A 153 11.12 2.01 -4.93
C PHE A 153 10.24 2.39 -6.12
N ARG A 154 10.68 3.41 -6.88
CA ARG A 154 10.02 3.94 -8.08
C ARG A 154 10.63 3.42 -9.38
N THR A 155 11.70 2.64 -9.27
CA THR A 155 12.28 1.88 -10.37
C THR A 155 11.92 0.40 -10.25
N LEU A 156 11.97 -0.31 -11.37
CA LEU A 156 11.84 -1.76 -11.37
C LEU A 156 13.02 -2.39 -10.60
N ILE A 157 12.69 -3.22 -9.62
CA ILE A 157 13.66 -4.04 -8.87
C ILE A 157 13.40 -5.50 -9.21
N ASN A 158 14.38 -6.15 -9.83
CA ASN A 158 14.29 -7.58 -10.13
C ASN A 158 14.43 -8.41 -8.86
N ASP A 159 13.76 -9.55 -8.80
CA ASP A 159 13.79 -10.37 -7.58
C ASP A 159 15.20 -10.89 -7.26
N ASN A 160 16.04 -11.13 -8.25
CA ASN A 160 17.43 -11.55 -8.06
C ASN A 160 18.35 -10.43 -7.53
N GLN A 161 17.89 -9.17 -7.46
CA GLN A 161 18.68 -8.05 -6.93
C GLN A 161 18.57 -7.94 -5.41
N ILE A 162 19.67 -7.57 -4.78
CA ILE A 162 19.78 -7.26 -3.37
C ILE A 162 19.60 -5.75 -3.17
N LEU A 163 18.81 -5.37 -2.17
CA LEU A 163 18.67 -3.98 -1.73
C LEU A 163 19.21 -3.84 -0.31
N ALA A 164 20.03 -2.82 -0.12
CA ALA A 164 20.64 -2.48 1.15
C ALA A 164 20.59 -0.97 1.40
N VAL A 165 20.77 -0.56 2.65
CA VAL A 165 20.75 0.84 3.06
C VAL A 165 21.88 1.15 4.04
N ALA A 166 22.30 2.41 4.07
CA ALA A 166 22.97 3.01 5.22
C ALA A 166 22.09 4.18 5.68
N TYR A 167 21.75 4.26 6.97
CA TYR A 167 20.84 5.30 7.47
C TYR A 167 21.21 5.78 8.87
N ARG A 168 20.74 6.98 9.20
CA ARG A 168 20.89 7.61 10.51
C ARG A 168 19.55 8.14 11.00
N THR A 169 19.28 7.94 12.29
CA THR A 169 18.05 8.40 12.95
C THR A 169 18.24 9.75 13.65
N ALA A 170 17.14 10.39 14.01
CA ALA A 170 17.13 11.69 14.69
C ALA A 170 17.84 11.64 16.07
N ASP A 171 17.80 10.51 16.77
CA ASP A 171 18.54 10.28 18.01
C ASP A 171 20.05 9.97 17.80
N GLY A 172 20.53 10.04 16.55
CA GLY A 172 21.94 9.92 16.21
C GLY A 172 22.43 8.50 15.95
N LYS A 173 21.59 7.47 16.12
CA LYS A 173 21.97 6.09 15.83
C LYS A 173 22.21 5.90 14.34
N GLN A 174 23.24 5.13 14.01
CA GLN A 174 23.63 4.86 12.62
C GLN A 174 23.67 3.36 12.35
N PHE A 175 23.17 2.98 11.17
CA PHE A 175 23.23 1.62 10.65
C PHE A 175 23.81 1.65 9.23
N GLY A 176 24.84 0.84 8.98
CA GLY A 176 25.58 0.85 7.72
C GLY A 176 26.63 1.95 7.65
N GLU A 177 27.46 1.88 6.60
CA GLU A 177 28.54 2.83 6.34
C GLU A 177 28.20 3.76 5.18
N PHE A 178 28.19 5.07 5.43
CA PHE A 178 27.90 6.10 4.43
C PHE A 178 29.06 6.34 3.47
N SER A 179 28.72 6.57 2.21
CA SER A 179 29.69 6.78 1.13
C SER A 179 30.63 7.95 1.35
N ARG A 180 30.16 9.04 1.97
CA ARG A 180 30.99 10.22 2.29
C ARG A 180 32.16 9.92 3.24
N ASN A 181 32.11 8.80 3.96
CA ASN A 181 33.16 8.40 4.91
C ASN A 181 34.18 7.44 4.26
N PHE A 182 34.04 7.14 2.97
CA PHE A 182 34.93 6.23 2.27
C PHE A 182 36.19 6.99 1.85
N SER A 183 37.36 6.51 2.28
CA SER A 183 38.62 7.06 1.79
C SER A 183 38.82 6.66 0.32
N PRO A 184 39.27 7.57 -0.57
CA PRO A 184 39.68 7.23 -1.93
C PRO A 184 40.79 6.16 -1.98
N ALA A 185 41.58 6.01 -0.90
CA ALA A 185 42.60 4.98 -0.78
C ALA A 185 42.04 3.57 -0.47
N ASP A 186 40.78 3.46 -0.03
CA ASP A 186 40.16 2.22 0.44
C ASP A 186 39.41 1.47 -0.68
N THR A 187 40.03 1.31 -1.84
CA THR A 187 39.44 0.67 -3.03
C THR A 187 39.12 -0.80 -2.83
N ASN A 188 39.78 -1.48 -1.88
CA ASN A 188 39.62 -2.91 -1.60
C ASN A 188 38.89 -3.23 -0.28
N VAL A 189 38.37 -2.21 0.42
CA VAL A 189 37.69 -2.46 1.69
C VAL A 189 36.21 -2.82 1.43
N THR A 190 35.78 -3.97 1.93
CA THR A 190 34.37 -4.40 1.83
C THR A 190 33.51 -3.60 2.80
N ARG A 191 32.54 -2.82 2.32
CA ARG A 191 31.64 -1.97 3.14
C ARG A 191 30.53 -2.76 3.82
N ILE A 192 30.08 -2.28 4.98
CA ILE A 192 28.98 -2.88 5.74
C ILE A 192 27.69 -2.08 5.53
N LEU A 193 26.64 -2.76 5.10
CA LEU A 193 25.31 -2.18 4.85
C LEU A 193 24.21 -2.93 5.60
N LYS A 194 23.06 -2.29 5.81
CA LYS A 194 21.85 -2.93 6.34
C LYS A 194 21.08 -3.57 5.18
N LEU A 195 20.84 -4.88 5.23
CA LEU A 195 20.04 -5.59 4.24
C LEU A 195 18.55 -5.31 4.44
N ILE A 196 17.83 -4.94 3.37
CA ILE A 196 16.37 -4.76 3.40
C ILE A 196 15.64 -5.70 2.44
N LYS A 197 16.32 -6.18 1.38
CA LYS A 197 15.81 -7.21 0.46
C LYS A 197 16.96 -8.12 0.00
N PRO A 198 16.95 -9.43 0.28
CA PRO A 198 17.88 -10.39 -0.32
C PRO A 198 17.50 -10.70 -1.77
N LYS A 199 18.38 -11.40 -2.48
CA LYS A 199 18.04 -12.01 -3.77
C LYS A 199 16.91 -13.05 -3.59
N ASN A 200 16.07 -13.21 -4.60
CA ASN A 200 15.01 -14.22 -4.70
C ASN A 200 13.97 -14.18 -3.56
N LEU A 201 13.75 -13.00 -2.95
CA LEU A 201 12.81 -12.86 -1.84
C LEU A 201 11.37 -13.22 -2.24
N ILE A 202 10.93 -12.85 -3.43
CA ILE A 202 9.54 -13.08 -3.87
C ILE A 202 9.29 -14.56 -4.15
N VAL A 203 10.26 -15.24 -4.77
CA VAL A 203 10.17 -16.68 -5.08
C VAL A 203 10.31 -17.53 -3.82
N VAL A 204 11.25 -17.21 -2.92
CA VAL A 204 11.51 -17.99 -1.70
C VAL A 204 10.50 -17.67 -0.59
N GLY A 205 10.06 -16.42 -0.52
CA GLY A 205 8.96 -16.00 0.32
C GLY A 205 9.23 -16.12 1.84
N PRO A 206 8.25 -16.61 2.62
CA PRO A 206 8.30 -16.66 4.09
C PRO A 206 9.44 -17.49 4.69
N ILE A 207 10.10 -18.36 3.91
CA ILE A 207 11.31 -19.10 4.34
C ILE A 207 12.38 -18.09 4.77
N TYR A 208 12.53 -16.96 4.07
CA TYR A 208 13.34 -15.84 4.51
C TYR A 208 12.62 -14.98 5.55
N ASN A 209 12.22 -15.57 6.68
CA ASN A 209 11.32 -14.99 7.69
C ASN A 209 11.62 -13.52 8.04
N PHE A 210 12.88 -13.19 8.33
CA PHE A 210 13.28 -11.82 8.68
C PHE A 210 13.08 -10.84 7.52
N ALA A 211 13.56 -11.19 6.32
CA ALA A 211 13.45 -10.33 5.14
C ALA A 211 12.00 -10.22 4.64
N TRP A 212 11.26 -11.32 4.72
CA TRP A 212 9.86 -11.36 4.33
C TRP A 212 9.01 -10.40 5.16
N LYS A 213 9.31 -10.23 6.45
CA LYS A 213 8.66 -9.25 7.33
C LYS A 213 8.98 -7.80 6.98
N LEU A 214 10.11 -7.53 6.31
CA LEU A 214 10.47 -6.18 5.88
C LEU A 214 9.67 -5.73 4.65
N MET A 215 9.16 -6.65 3.83
CA MET A 215 8.33 -6.29 2.67
C MET A 215 6.90 -5.97 3.10
N LEU A 216 6.44 -4.74 2.83
CA LEU A 216 5.06 -4.33 3.06
C LEU A 216 4.13 -5.01 2.04
N LYS A 217 2.96 -5.48 2.50
CA LYS A 217 1.99 -6.27 1.70
C LYS A 217 0.59 -5.65 1.73
N SER A 218 0.54 -4.33 1.85
CA SER A 218 -0.68 -3.55 2.07
C SER A 218 -0.89 -2.44 1.05
N VAL A 219 -0.06 -2.40 0.00
CA VAL A 219 -0.16 -1.42 -1.10
C VAL A 219 -0.50 -2.18 -2.37
N TYR A 220 -1.44 -1.68 -3.18
CA TYR A 220 -1.98 -2.36 -4.36
C TYR A 220 -1.96 -1.45 -5.57
N GLN A 221 -1.23 -1.84 -6.62
CA GLN A 221 -1.14 -1.07 -7.87
C GLN A 221 -2.32 -1.36 -8.79
N ILE A 222 -3.09 -0.33 -9.15
CA ILE A 222 -4.32 -0.48 -9.96
C ILE A 222 -4.07 -0.34 -11.46
N GLY A 223 -2.84 -0.01 -11.87
CA GLY A 223 -2.43 0.10 -13.27
C GLY A 223 -2.82 1.39 -13.98
N VAL A 224 -3.37 2.37 -13.25
CA VAL A 224 -3.70 3.71 -13.76
C VAL A 224 -2.96 4.76 -12.94
N MET A 225 -2.08 5.53 -13.56
CA MET A 225 -1.34 6.63 -12.92
C MET A 225 -2.12 7.95 -12.99
N ASP A 226 -1.72 8.89 -12.14
CA ASP A 226 -2.32 10.22 -11.98
C ASP A 226 -3.85 10.17 -11.85
N VAL A 227 -4.34 9.36 -10.92
CA VAL A 227 -5.75 9.03 -10.75
C VAL A 227 -6.61 10.26 -10.45
N SER A 228 -7.64 10.51 -11.27
CA SER A 228 -8.69 11.51 -11.05
C SER A 228 -9.60 11.09 -9.89
N LYS A 229 -9.72 11.92 -8.85
CA LYS A 229 -10.65 11.70 -7.73
C LYS A 229 -12.11 11.58 -8.20
N ASN A 230 -12.51 12.38 -9.19
CA ASN A 230 -13.90 12.46 -9.65
C ASN A 230 -14.32 11.23 -10.47
N ASP A 231 -13.35 10.54 -11.08
CA ASP A 231 -13.58 9.38 -11.95
C ASP A 231 -13.08 8.08 -11.30
N PHE A 232 -12.95 8.07 -9.97
CA PHE A 232 -12.47 6.95 -9.20
C PHE A 232 -13.59 6.29 -8.39
N SER A 233 -13.67 4.96 -8.47
CA SER A 233 -14.43 4.14 -7.54
C SER A 233 -13.62 2.93 -7.10
N PHE A 234 -13.85 2.49 -5.87
CA PHE A 234 -13.19 1.35 -5.28
C PHE A 234 -14.06 0.71 -4.21
N ASP A 235 -14.11 -0.62 -4.21
CA ASP A 235 -14.74 -1.42 -3.17
C ASP A 235 -13.97 -2.73 -2.97
N VAL A 236 -14.13 -3.36 -1.80
CA VAL A 236 -13.50 -4.63 -1.45
C VAL A 236 -14.57 -5.71 -1.34
N TRP A 237 -14.58 -6.58 -2.33
CA TRP A 237 -15.51 -7.69 -2.44
C TRP A 237 -14.91 -8.94 -1.80
N ARG A 238 -15.77 -9.76 -1.22
CA ARG A 238 -15.44 -11.10 -0.74
C ARG A 238 -16.35 -12.12 -1.42
N ARG A 239 -15.75 -13.15 -1.99
CA ARG A 239 -16.44 -14.30 -2.58
C ARG A 239 -16.70 -15.37 -1.53
N SER A 240 -17.96 -15.75 -1.37
CA SER A 240 -18.35 -16.94 -0.61
C SER A 240 -18.71 -18.08 -1.57
N SER A 241 -18.44 -19.33 -1.20
CA SER A 241 -18.77 -20.47 -2.05
C SER A 241 -20.28 -20.55 -2.29
N GLY A 242 -20.71 -20.46 -3.55
CA GLY A 242 -22.12 -20.65 -3.94
C GLY A 242 -23.04 -19.45 -3.69
N ILE A 243 -22.49 -18.29 -3.32
CA ILE A 243 -23.23 -17.02 -3.13
C ILE A 243 -22.58 -15.94 -4.01
N GLU A 244 -23.35 -14.91 -4.39
CA GLU A 244 -22.80 -13.72 -5.03
C GLU A 244 -21.71 -13.06 -4.18
N ASP A 245 -20.77 -12.37 -4.84
CA ASP A 245 -19.73 -11.64 -4.14
C ASP A 245 -20.37 -10.55 -3.26
N ALA A 246 -19.88 -10.39 -2.03
CA ALA A 246 -20.42 -9.44 -1.07
C ALA A 246 -19.40 -8.37 -0.70
N THR A 247 -19.87 -7.17 -0.38
CA THR A 247 -19.06 -6.03 0.10
C THR A 247 -19.28 -5.81 1.61
N ASP A 248 -19.58 -6.90 2.30
CA ASP A 248 -19.96 -6.94 3.70
C ASP A 248 -19.32 -8.17 4.38
N LEU A 249 -18.91 -7.99 5.64
CA LEU A 249 -18.47 -9.02 6.55
C LEU A 249 -19.31 -8.91 7.82
N MET A 250 -20.19 -9.89 8.07
CA MET A 250 -21.03 -9.97 9.28
C MET A 250 -21.87 -8.70 9.55
N GLY A 251 -22.41 -8.06 8.51
CA GLY A 251 -23.20 -6.83 8.63
C GLY A 251 -22.36 -5.54 8.70
N HIS A 252 -21.04 -5.63 8.51
CA HIS A 252 -20.15 -4.48 8.35
C HIS A 252 -19.56 -4.40 6.94
N ARG A 253 -19.67 -3.22 6.30
CA ARG A 253 -19.02 -2.96 4.99
C ARG A 253 -17.54 -3.30 5.02
N THR A 254 -17.05 -4.01 4.01
CA THR A 254 -15.64 -4.42 3.95
C THR A 254 -14.69 -3.22 3.96
N LEU A 255 -15.05 -2.11 3.29
CA LEU A 255 -14.27 -0.86 3.34
C LEU A 255 -14.04 -0.38 4.79
N ARG A 256 -15.10 -0.39 5.61
CA ARG A 256 -15.01 -0.04 7.03
C ARG A 256 -14.14 -1.00 7.82
N VAL A 257 -14.34 -2.32 7.62
CA VAL A 257 -13.53 -3.35 8.28
C VAL A 257 -12.03 -3.16 7.97
N MET A 258 -11.71 -2.75 6.75
CA MET A 258 -10.34 -2.49 6.30
C MET A 258 -9.82 -1.10 6.66
N GLY A 259 -10.63 -0.24 7.29
CA GLY A 259 -10.27 1.12 7.68
C GLY A 259 -10.19 2.13 6.53
N LEU A 260 -10.87 1.87 5.41
CA LEU A 260 -10.89 2.69 4.19
C LEU A 260 -12.13 3.59 4.07
N ASP A 261 -13.03 3.53 5.04
CA ASP A 261 -14.26 4.29 5.13
C ASP A 261 -14.46 4.70 6.59
N ARG A 262 -14.05 5.94 6.88
CA ARG A 262 -14.07 6.56 8.21
C ARG A 262 -14.50 8.02 8.17
N TYR A 263 -14.41 8.67 7.01
CA TYR A 263 -14.72 10.08 6.86
C TYR A 263 -15.83 10.24 5.82
N ASN A 264 -16.47 11.40 5.80
CA ASN A 264 -17.34 11.76 4.69
C ASN A 264 -16.56 12.55 3.62
N SER A 265 -17.26 12.92 2.54
CA SER A 265 -16.73 13.74 1.45
C SER A 265 -16.06 15.06 1.84
N VAL A 266 -16.41 15.63 3.00
CA VAL A 266 -15.80 16.87 3.54
C VAL A 266 -14.67 16.62 4.55
N GLY A 267 -14.29 15.35 4.77
CA GLY A 267 -13.17 14.95 5.63
C GLY A 267 -13.49 14.88 7.12
N VAL A 268 -14.78 14.92 7.49
CA VAL A 268 -15.22 14.81 8.89
C VAL A 268 -15.38 13.34 9.25
N PRO A 269 -14.87 12.88 10.42
CA PRO A 269 -15.06 11.51 10.87
C PRO A 269 -16.55 11.19 11.00
N VAL A 270 -16.98 10.07 10.42
CA VAL A 270 -18.34 9.56 10.55
C VAL A 270 -18.29 8.27 11.36
N PRO A 271 -19.02 8.18 12.50
CA PRO A 271 -19.22 6.90 13.17
C PRO A 271 -19.79 5.92 12.14
N ASP A 272 -19.15 4.77 11.97
CA ASP A 272 -19.53 3.79 10.96
C ASP A 272 -19.35 4.24 9.49
N GLY A 273 -18.62 5.32 9.20
CA GLY A 273 -18.33 5.72 7.82
C GLY A 273 -19.58 6.08 6.99
N ASP A 274 -19.38 6.41 5.71
CA ASP A 274 -20.45 6.75 4.77
C ASP A 274 -20.67 5.71 3.66
N ASN A 275 -20.00 4.55 3.77
CA ASN A 275 -19.98 3.43 2.83
C ASN A 275 -19.28 3.73 1.50
N VAL A 276 -18.58 4.87 1.40
CA VAL A 276 -17.77 5.27 0.25
C VAL A 276 -16.30 5.15 0.62
N PHE A 277 -15.46 4.80 -0.36
CA PHE A 277 -14.02 4.81 -0.15
C PHE A 277 -13.51 6.23 0.11
N ASP A 278 -12.76 6.41 1.18
CA ASP A 278 -12.08 7.66 1.52
C ASP A 278 -10.95 7.92 0.52
N PHE A 279 -11.15 8.78 -0.48
CA PHE A 279 -10.05 9.20 -1.38
C PHE A 279 -9.15 10.25 -0.71
N LEU A 280 -8.13 9.78 0.02
CA LEU A 280 -7.17 10.60 0.76
C LEU A 280 -5.74 10.39 0.20
N PRO A 281 -5.25 11.31 -0.64
CA PRO A 281 -3.90 11.25 -1.18
C PRO A 281 -2.83 11.09 -0.09
N GLY A 282 -1.92 10.13 -0.30
CA GLY A 282 -0.84 9.79 0.63
C GLY A 282 -1.28 8.98 1.86
N HIS A 283 -2.57 8.70 2.04
CA HIS A 283 -3.09 7.95 3.20
C HIS A 283 -3.79 6.65 2.79
N THR A 284 -4.82 6.74 1.94
CA THR A 284 -5.59 5.57 1.44
C THR A 284 -5.34 5.32 -0.04
N ILE A 285 -4.84 6.32 -0.76
CA ILE A 285 -4.43 6.22 -2.16
C ILE A 285 -3.19 7.07 -2.42
N ASN A 286 -2.29 6.61 -3.27
CA ASN A 286 -1.31 7.44 -3.95
C ASN A 286 -1.77 7.64 -5.41
N PRO A 287 -2.39 8.78 -5.75
CA PRO A 287 -2.95 8.99 -7.08
C PRO A 287 -1.89 9.02 -8.17
N GLN A 288 -0.71 9.58 -7.88
CA GLN A 288 0.38 9.71 -8.84
C GLN A 288 0.83 8.33 -9.36
N TYR A 289 1.01 7.37 -8.47
CA TYR A 289 1.44 6.01 -8.83
C TYR A 289 0.30 5.00 -9.02
N GLY A 290 -0.96 5.42 -8.79
CA GLY A 290 -2.10 4.51 -8.91
C GLY A 290 -2.09 3.40 -7.87
N GLU A 291 -1.83 3.73 -6.60
CA GLU A 291 -1.67 2.75 -5.55
C GLU A 291 -2.72 2.91 -4.46
N ILE A 292 -3.47 1.86 -4.13
CA ILE A 292 -4.33 1.81 -2.95
C ILE A 292 -3.49 1.43 -1.75
N ILE A 293 -3.64 2.16 -0.64
CA ILE A 293 -2.89 1.98 0.60
C ILE A 293 -3.87 1.50 1.68
N LEU A 294 -3.65 0.30 2.19
CA LEU A 294 -4.45 -0.25 3.28
C LEU A 294 -3.81 0.10 4.63
N PRO A 295 -4.57 0.61 5.63
CA PRO A 295 -4.05 1.15 6.89
C PRO A 295 -3.70 0.07 7.94
N SER A 296 -3.57 -1.20 7.53
CA SER A 296 -3.07 -2.30 8.36
C SER A 296 -1.90 -2.98 7.68
N LEU A 297 -0.99 -3.60 8.46
CA LEU A 297 0.11 -4.41 7.91
C LEU A 297 -0.37 -5.73 7.28
N ARG A 298 -1.47 -6.28 7.78
CA ARG A 298 -2.10 -7.51 7.26
C ARG A 298 -3.63 -7.30 7.19
N PRO A 299 -4.10 -6.47 6.24
CA PRO A 299 -5.50 -6.05 6.17
C PRO A 299 -6.47 -7.22 6.11
N PHE A 300 -6.19 -8.26 5.31
CA PHE A 300 -7.07 -9.43 5.14
C PHE A 300 -6.90 -10.50 6.24
N ASP A 301 -6.20 -10.20 7.33
CA ASP A 301 -5.98 -11.13 8.44
C ASP A 301 -6.05 -10.40 9.78
N THR A 302 -4.93 -9.92 10.33
CA THR A 302 -4.92 -9.28 11.65
C THR A 302 -5.72 -7.98 11.67
N GLY A 303 -5.85 -7.29 10.53
CA GLY A 303 -6.74 -6.13 10.39
C GLY A 303 -8.20 -6.47 10.65
N ILE A 304 -8.74 -7.48 9.96
CA ILE A 304 -10.10 -8.00 10.20
C ILE A 304 -10.27 -8.46 11.65
N ARG A 305 -9.31 -9.23 12.19
CA ARG A 305 -9.38 -9.71 13.57
C ARG A 305 -9.48 -8.57 14.56
N LYS A 306 -8.62 -7.56 14.43
CA LYS A 306 -8.59 -6.38 15.29
C LYS A 306 -9.94 -5.66 15.26
N TYR A 307 -10.48 -5.41 14.06
CA TYR A 307 -11.76 -4.73 13.88
C TYR A 307 -12.92 -5.41 14.62
N PHE A 308 -13.02 -6.74 14.51
CA PHE A 308 -14.07 -7.52 15.17
C PHE A 308 -13.82 -7.71 16.66
N GLN A 309 -12.55 -7.88 17.07
CA GLN A 309 -12.18 -8.01 18.48
C GLN A 309 -12.54 -6.75 19.27
N GLU A 310 -12.31 -5.56 18.71
CA GLU A 310 -12.73 -4.28 19.29
C GLU A 310 -14.26 -4.16 19.47
N ARG A 311 -15.03 -5.01 18.78
CA ARG A 311 -16.50 -5.10 18.86
C ARG A 311 -16.98 -6.34 19.62
N GLY A 312 -16.10 -7.02 20.35
CA GLY A 312 -16.43 -8.18 21.17
C GLY A 312 -16.60 -9.49 20.38
N VAL A 313 -16.20 -9.53 19.11
CA VAL A 313 -16.25 -10.73 18.27
C VAL A 313 -14.84 -11.28 18.07
N SER A 314 -14.57 -12.47 18.59
CA SER A 314 -13.29 -13.16 18.40
C SER A 314 -13.37 -14.10 17.20
N LEU A 315 -12.48 -13.92 16.22
CA LEU A 315 -12.36 -14.82 15.06
C LEU A 315 -11.29 -15.88 15.31
N SER A 316 -11.63 -17.15 15.11
CA SER A 316 -10.66 -18.25 15.11
C SER A 316 -9.72 -18.18 13.92
N ASP A 317 -8.58 -18.88 14.00
CA ASP A 317 -7.62 -18.96 12.88
C ASP A 317 -8.19 -19.65 11.64
N SER A 318 -9.19 -20.50 11.82
CA SER A 318 -9.93 -21.18 10.77
C SER A 318 -11.07 -20.34 10.19
N SER A 319 -11.27 -19.10 10.65
CA SER A 319 -12.35 -18.25 10.18
C SER A 319 -12.25 -18.04 8.67
N GLU A 320 -13.37 -18.26 7.98
CA GLU A 320 -13.46 -18.10 6.53
C GLU A 320 -13.22 -16.64 6.07
N PHE A 321 -13.29 -15.68 6.98
CA PHE A 321 -13.03 -14.26 6.69
C PHE A 321 -11.54 -13.94 6.57
N LEU A 322 -10.65 -14.85 6.95
CA LEU A 322 -9.22 -14.57 7.03
C LEU A 322 -8.47 -15.09 5.80
N CYS A 323 -7.52 -14.30 5.33
CA CYS A 323 -6.63 -14.62 4.21
C CYS A 323 -5.16 -14.54 4.64
N SER A 324 -4.79 -15.29 5.68
CA SER A 324 -3.40 -15.33 6.19
C SER A 324 -2.39 -15.79 5.13
N ALA A 325 -2.82 -16.62 4.17
CA ALA A 325 -1.99 -17.10 3.07
C ALA A 325 -1.35 -15.96 2.24
N ALA A 326 -2.01 -14.81 2.10
CA ALA A 326 -1.43 -13.64 1.42
C ALA A 326 -0.13 -13.15 2.07
N TYR A 327 0.05 -13.42 3.37
CA TYR A 327 1.18 -12.95 4.17
C TYR A 327 2.12 -14.07 4.59
N ASP A 328 1.63 -15.30 4.73
CA ASP A 328 2.37 -16.44 5.27
C ASP A 328 2.83 -17.44 4.21
N THR A 329 2.51 -17.20 2.94
CA THR A 329 2.98 -18.01 1.79
C THR A 329 3.55 -17.14 0.68
N THR A 330 4.12 -17.75 -0.36
CA THR A 330 4.53 -17.03 -1.57
C THR A 330 3.30 -16.46 -2.31
N LYS A 331 3.50 -15.45 -3.17
CA LYS A 331 2.40 -14.90 -3.99
C LYS A 331 1.74 -15.98 -4.86
N THR A 332 2.54 -16.89 -5.41
CA THR A 332 2.05 -17.98 -6.27
C THR A 332 1.17 -18.96 -5.49
N GLU A 333 1.57 -19.33 -4.27
CA GLU A 333 0.78 -20.19 -3.40
C GLU A 333 -0.50 -19.48 -2.92
N ALA A 334 -0.38 -18.23 -2.46
CA ALA A 334 -1.50 -17.43 -2.01
C ALA A 334 -2.58 -17.30 -3.08
N ARG A 335 -2.22 -17.07 -4.35
CA ARG A 335 -3.16 -16.98 -5.47
C ARG A 335 -4.03 -18.22 -5.65
N ARG A 336 -3.46 -19.40 -5.38
CA ARG A 336 -4.12 -20.71 -5.53
C ARG A 336 -4.80 -21.16 -4.23
N HIS A 337 -4.55 -20.47 -3.13
CA HIS A 337 -5.07 -20.85 -1.82
C HIS A 337 -6.59 -20.59 -1.74
N TYR A 338 -7.33 -21.51 -1.10
CA TYR A 338 -8.79 -21.45 -1.02
C TYR A 338 -9.33 -20.24 -0.23
N THR A 339 -8.49 -19.58 0.56
CA THR A 339 -8.81 -18.35 1.31
C THR A 339 -8.60 -17.08 0.48
N ASN A 340 -8.05 -17.17 -0.73
CA ASN A 340 -7.93 -16.04 -1.65
C ASN A 340 -9.31 -15.68 -2.23
N ARG A 341 -10.12 -15.03 -1.39
CA ARG A 341 -11.53 -14.73 -1.65
C ARG A 341 -11.81 -13.24 -1.70
N TYR A 342 -10.79 -12.40 -1.52
CA TYR A 342 -10.93 -10.95 -1.53
C TYR A 342 -10.52 -10.38 -2.88
N PHE A 343 -11.38 -9.51 -3.41
CA PHE A 343 -11.22 -8.83 -4.68
C PHE A 343 -11.35 -7.33 -4.47
N LEU A 344 -10.27 -6.60 -4.75
CA LEU A 344 -10.24 -5.15 -4.77
C LEU A 344 -10.67 -4.72 -6.17
N ARG A 345 -11.87 -4.14 -6.28
CA ARG A 345 -12.49 -3.81 -7.56
C ARG A 345 -12.75 -2.33 -7.66
N GLY A 346 -12.65 -1.78 -8.86
CA GLY A 346 -12.94 -0.39 -9.07
C GLY A 346 -12.84 0.05 -10.51
N ARG A 347 -13.00 1.36 -10.71
CA ARG A 347 -12.74 2.04 -11.97
C ARG A 347 -11.87 3.25 -11.67
N ALA A 348 -10.90 3.51 -12.55
CA ALA A 348 -10.02 4.66 -12.44
C ALA A 348 -9.73 5.27 -13.81
N ARG A 349 -9.44 6.57 -13.82
CA ARG A 349 -9.02 7.30 -15.01
C ARG A 349 -7.90 8.27 -14.64
N THR A 350 -6.96 8.46 -15.56
CA THR A 350 -5.91 9.48 -15.48
C THR A 350 -6.51 10.89 -15.56
N ARG A 351 -6.01 11.81 -14.73
CA ARG A 351 -6.39 13.22 -14.73
C ARG A 351 -6.02 13.86 -16.06
N GLU A 352 -6.98 14.58 -16.66
CA GLU A 352 -6.76 15.39 -17.87
C GLU A 352 -5.94 16.65 -17.59
#